data_AF-A0A6J6VAT6-F1
#
_entry.id   AF-A0A6J6VAT6-F1
#
_cell.length_a   1.000
_cell.length_b   1.000
_cell.length_c   1.000
_cell.angle_alpha   90.00
_cell.angle_beta   90.00
_cell.angle_gamma   90.00
#
_symmetry.space_group_name_H-M   'P 1'
#
loop_
_entity.id
_entity.type
_entity.pdbx_description
1 polymer ?
#
loop_
_entity_poly.entity_id
_entity_poly.type
_entity_poly.pdbx_seq_one_letter_code
_entity_poly.pdbx_strand_id
1 'polypeptide(L)' 'MPVALAGECDTTHVGDNVCVVGYVRRRFFRSGAGVTSRTEVMADQVISMRRRANVRKSVSRVIEHLSADLEI' A
#
# COMPACT_ATOMS: atom_id res chain seq x y z
N MET A 1 1.23 7.18 14.30
CA MET A 1 2.11 6.05 13.92
C MET A 1 2.72 6.40 12.57
N PRO A 2 4.04 6.25 12.37
CA PRO A 2 4.63 6.52 11.07
C PRO A 2 4.08 5.53 10.05
N VAL A 3 3.59 6.04 8.93
CA VAL A 3 3.27 5.20 7.77
C VAL A 3 4.38 5.44 6.76
N ALA A 4 5.15 4.38 6.49
CA ALA A 4 6.19 4.42 5.47
C ALA A 4 5.56 4.22 4.09
N LEU A 5 5.67 5.22 3.25
CA LEU A 5 5.25 5.26 1.84
C LEU A 5 6.48 5.28 0.98
N ALA A 6 6.81 4.17 0.31
CA ALA A 6 8.03 4.04 -0.47
C ALA A 6 9.34 4.43 0.28
N GLY A 7 9.34 4.39 1.62
CA GLY A 7 10.46 4.81 2.47
C GLY A 7 10.34 6.20 3.10
N GLU A 8 9.37 7.03 2.67
CA GLU A 8 9.05 8.33 3.26
C GLU A 8 7.99 8.20 4.37
N CYS A 9 8.08 8.98 5.44
CA CYS A 9 7.10 8.97 6.54
C CYS A 9 6.12 10.15 6.44
N ASP A 10 4.82 9.87 6.33
CA ASP A 10 3.76 10.85 6.61
C ASP A 10 3.18 10.61 8.01
N THR A 11 2.70 11.67 8.66
CA THR A 11 2.08 11.62 9.98
C THR A 11 0.63 11.18 9.87
N THR A 12 0.31 10.01 10.41
CA THR A 12 -1.05 9.55 10.69
C THR A 12 -1.22 9.32 12.18
N HIS A 13 -2.42 9.56 12.70
CA HIS A 13 -2.75 9.35 14.11
C HIS A 13 -3.53 8.05 14.29
N VAL A 14 -3.42 7.46 15.49
CA VAL A 14 -4.26 6.31 15.85
C VAL A 14 -5.72 6.73 15.76
N GLY A 15 -6.53 5.93 15.07
CA GLY A 15 -7.95 6.23 14.82
C GLY A 15 -8.22 7.03 13.54
N ASP A 16 -7.19 7.46 12.80
CA ASP A 16 -7.41 8.08 11.49
C ASP A 16 -7.92 7.06 10.47
N ASN A 17 -8.94 7.47 9.71
CA ASN A 17 -9.37 6.74 8.53
C ASN A 17 -8.40 7.02 7.36
N VAL A 18 -7.90 5.96 6.74
CA VAL A 18 -6.97 6.04 5.61
C VAL A 18 -7.43 5.16 4.46
N CYS A 19 -7.14 5.60 3.24
CA CYS A 19 -7.19 4.79 2.03
C CYS A 19 -5.80 4.20 1.79
N VAL A 20 -5.71 2.87 1.65
CA VAL A 20 -4.46 2.17 1.36
C VAL A 20 -4.57 1.49 0.00
N VAL A 21 -3.57 1.70 -0.85
CA VAL A 21 -3.42 1.02 -2.15
C VAL A 21 -2.08 0.31 -2.14
N GLY A 22 -2.03 -0.90 -2.69
CA GLY A 22 -0.83 -1.72 -2.61
C GLY A 22 -0.96 -3.05 -3.32
N TYR A 23 0.03 -3.92 -3.10
CA TYR A 23 0.07 -5.24 -3.70
C TYR A 23 0.71 -6.26 -2.76
N VAL A 24 0.42 -7.53 -3.00
CA VAL A 24 1.05 -8.65 -2.29
C VAL A 24 2.36 -8.99 -2.99
N ARG A 25 3.45 -9.13 -2.23
CA ARG A 25 4.70 -9.68 -2.75
C ARG A 25 5.32 -10.69 -1.81
N ARG A 26 6.25 -11.48 -2.33
CA ARG A 26 7.10 -12.35 -1.52
C ARG A 26 8.50 -11.76 -1.43
N ARG A 27 8.93 -11.37 -0.23
CA ARG A 27 10.27 -10.88 0.04
C ARG A 27 11.15 -12.02 0.55
N PHE A 28 12.26 -12.28 -0.13
CA PHE A 28 13.28 -13.23 0.30
C PHE A 28 14.35 -12.50 1.14
N PHE A 29 14.83 -13.13 2.20
CA PHE A 29 15.87 -12.57 3.07
C PHE A 29 16.70 -13.67 3.72
N ARG A 30 17.90 -13.31 4.20
CA ARG A 30 18.78 -14.25 4.92
C ARG A 30 18.39 -14.31 6.39
N SER A 31 18.36 -15.52 6.95
CA SER A 31 18.20 -15.76 8.38
C SER A 31 18.95 -17.03 8.75
N GLY A 32 19.89 -16.94 9.70
CA GLY A 32 20.84 -18.01 10.00
C GLY A 32 21.65 -18.41 8.75
N ALA A 33 21.81 -19.72 8.53
CA ALA A 33 22.54 -20.26 7.37
C ALA A 33 21.70 -20.32 6.07
N GLY A 34 20.42 -19.89 6.09
CA GLY A 34 19.47 -20.11 4.98
C GLY A 34 18.94 -18.84 4.31
N VAL A 35 18.32 -19.02 3.14
CA VAL A 35 17.36 -18.06 2.56
C VAL A 35 15.97 -18.45 3.06
N THR A 36 15.22 -17.46 3.55
CA THR A 36 13.82 -17.59 3.93
C THR A 36 12.98 -16.58 3.13
N SER A 37 11.66 -16.70 3.22
CA SER A 37 10.74 -15.78 2.55
C SER A 37 9.58 -15.39 3.46
N ARG A 38 9.02 -14.20 3.21
CA ARG A 38 7.79 -13.72 3.82
C ARG A 38 6.90 -13.15 2.73
N THR A 39 5.65 -13.59 2.71
CA THR A 39 4.61 -12.90 1.94
C THR A 39 4.18 -11.67 2.74
N GLU A 40 4.22 -10.51 2.09
CA GLU A 40 3.90 -9.21 2.69
C GLU A 40 2.95 -8.43 1.78
N VAL A 41 2.06 -7.66 2.39
CA VAL A 41 1.29 -6.63 1.70
C VAL A 41 2.12 -5.36 1.75
N MET A 42 2.53 -4.85 0.59
CA MET A 42 3.20 -3.56 0.47
C MET A 42 2.16 -2.49 0.20
N ALA A 43 2.07 -1.50 1.10
CA ALA A 43 1.33 -0.29 0.85
C ALA A 43 2.16 0.61 -0.08
N ASP A 44 1.72 0.76 -1.32
CA ASP A 44 2.29 1.70 -2.28
C ASP A 44 1.86 3.14 -1.93
N GLN A 45 0.58 3.31 -1.60
CA GLN A 45 0.00 4.58 -1.17
C GLN A 45 -0.83 4.41 0.11
N VAL A 46 -0.76 5.41 0.99
CA VAL A 46 -1.58 5.55 2.19
C VAL A 46 -1.96 7.02 2.28
N ILE A 47 -3.26 7.28 2.16
CA ILE A 47 -3.79 8.63 2.03
C ILE A 47 -4.82 8.83 3.14
N SER A 48 -4.66 9.90 3.94
CA SER A 48 -5.70 10.30 4.88
C SER A 48 -7.03 10.51 4.16
N MET A 49 -8.12 9.96 4.68
CA MET A 49 -9.47 10.14 4.12
C MET A 49 -9.95 11.59 4.13
N ARG A 50 -9.25 12.48 4.85
CA ARG A 50 -9.48 13.94 4.81
C ARG A 50 -9.06 14.55 3.46
N ARG A 51 -8.06 13.98 2.78
CA ARG A 51 -7.59 14.42 1.45
C ARG A 51 -8.46 13.81 0.33
N ARG A 52 -9.77 14.09 0.35
CA ARG A 52 -10.79 13.42 -0.49
C ARG A 52 -10.49 13.43 -1.99
N ALA A 53 -9.95 14.52 -2.53
CA ALA A 53 -9.58 14.61 -3.94
C ALA A 53 -8.47 13.61 -4.30
N ASN A 54 -7.45 13.49 -3.44
CA ASN A 54 -6.34 12.56 -3.64
C ASN A 54 -6.80 11.11 -3.49
N VAL A 55 -7.66 10.82 -2.51
CA VAL A 55 -8.28 9.50 -2.34
C VAL A 55 -9.07 9.11 -3.59
N ARG A 56 -9.94 10.00 -4.08
CA ARG A 56 -10.74 9.71 -5.28
C ARG A 56 -9.84 9.44 -6.49
N LYS A 57 -8.82 10.26 -6.71
CA LYS A 57 -7.86 10.07 -7.81
C LYS A 57 -7.15 8.72 -7.70
N SER A 58 -6.68 8.36 -6.51
CA SER A 58 -5.97 7.09 -6.28
C SER A 58 -6.89 5.89 -6.52
N VAL A 59 -8.10 5.90 -5.96
CA VAL A 59 -9.10 4.83 -6.15
C VAL A 59 -9.52 4.69 -7.60
N SER A 60 -9.81 5.79 -8.31
CA SER A 60 -10.18 5.73 -9.73
C SER A 60 -9.10 5.06 -10.58
N ARG A 61 -7.83 5.39 -10.33
CA ARG A 61 -6.70 4.77 -11.04
C ARG A 61 -6.60 3.27 -10.76
N VAL A 62 -6.82 2.86 -9.51
CA VAL A 62 -6.79 1.44 -9.13
C VAL A 62 -7.94 0.68 -9.78
N ILE A 63 -9.14 1.26 -9.81
CA ILE A 63 -10.29 0.65 -10.49
C ILE A 63 -9.99 0.49 -11.98
N GLU A 64 -9.45 1.51 -12.64
CA GLU A 64 -9.07 1.44 -14.06
C GLU A 64 -8.08 0.30 -14.33
N HIS A 65 -7.04 0.18 -13.51
CA HIS A 65 -6.06 -0.91 -13.61
C HIS A 65 -6.71 -2.29 -13.36
N LEU A 66 -7.50 -2.42 -12.30
CA LEU A 66 -8.16 -3.70 -11.97
C LEU A 66 -9.17 -4.11 -13.03
N SER A 67 -9.90 -3.16 -13.61
CA SER A 67 -10.79 -3.40 -14.74
C SER A 67 -10.03 -3.96 -15.94
N ALA A 68 -8.89 -3.37 -16.28
CA ALA A 68 -8.03 -3.88 -17.35
C ALA A 68 -7.52 -5.30 -17.05
N ASP A 69 -7.11 -5.57 -15.81
CA ASP A 69 -6.59 -6.89 -15.39
C ASP A 69 -7.68 -7.97 -15.33
N LEU A 70 -8.92 -7.59 -15.01
CA LEU A 70 -10.06 -8.48 -14.85
C LEU A 70 -10.93 -8.60 -16.11
N GLU A 71 -10.58 -7.90 -17.19
CA GLU A 71 -11.37 -7.80 -18.44
C GLU A 71 -12.83 -7.34 -18.21
N ILE A 72 -13.06 -6.49 -17.19
CA ILE A 72 -14.39 -5.93 -16.83
C ILE A 72 -14.47 -4.42 -16.92
#